data_AF-A0A6H9FZ64-F1
#
_entry.id   AF-A0A6H9FZ64-F1
#
_cell.length_a   1.000
_cell.length_b   1.000
_cell.length_c   1.000
_cell.angle_alpha   90.00
_cell.angle_beta   90.00
_cell.angle_gamma   90.00
#
_symmetry.space_group_name_H-M   'P 1'
#
loop_
_entity.id
_entity.type
_entity.pdbx_description
1 polymer ?
#
loop_
_entity_poly.entity_id
_entity_poly.type
_entity_poly.pdbx_seq_one_letter_code
_entity_poly.pdbx_strand_id
1 'polypeptide(L)' 'MLQRIQFWKLRVNSDHSASLTCERDEGNIALSQEISYTDFPLESVTLYLADEVLLLPSEY' A
#
# COMPACT_ATOMS: atom_id res chain seq x y z
N MET A 1 -0.63 5.05 -17.47
CA MET A 1 0.69 5.32 -16.86
C MET A 1 0.46 5.52 -15.36
N LEU A 2 1.33 5.01 -14.48
CA LEU A 2 1.25 5.34 -13.05
C LEU A 2 1.80 6.76 -12.86
N GLN A 3 1.22 7.52 -11.92
CA GLN A 3 1.69 8.86 -11.56
C GLN A 3 3.10 8.78 -10.96
N ARG A 4 3.81 9.91 -10.93
CA ARG A 4 5.15 9.99 -10.34
C ARG A 4 5.16 9.61 -8.84
N ILE A 5 4.05 9.88 -8.15
CA ILE A 5 3.78 9.43 -6.79
C ILE A 5 2.64 8.42 -6.85
N GLN A 6 2.80 7.30 -6.16
CA GLN A 6 1.78 6.26 -6.04
C GLN A 6 1.30 6.17 -4.61
N PHE A 7 -0.01 6.00 -4.44
CA PHE A 7 -0.66 5.86 -3.15
C PHE A 7 -1.04 4.41 -2.92
N TRP A 8 -0.55 3.86 -1.82
CA TRP A 8 -0.70 2.45 -1.47
C TRP A 8 -1.39 2.31 -0.13
N LYS A 9 -2.24 1.29 0.00
CA LYS A 9 -2.87 0.90 1.27
C LYS A 9 -2.51 -0.55 1.55
N LEU A 10 -1.86 -0.76 2.68
CA LEU A 10 -1.65 -2.09 3.24
C LEU A 10 -2.78 -2.38 4.22
N ARG A 11 -3.41 -3.54 4.09
CA ARG A 11 -4.40 -4.06 5.04
C ARG A 11 -3.97 -5.43 5.51
N VAL A 12 -3.77 -5.58 6.81
CA VAL A 12 -3.42 -6.85 7.46
C VAL A 12 -4.69 -7.53 7.94
N ASN A 13 -4.85 -8.79 7.58
CA ASN A 13 -5.95 -9.64 8.01
C ASN A 13 -5.62 -10.34 9.33
N SER A 14 -6.66 -10.84 10.01
CA SER A 14 -6.52 -11.52 11.31
C SER A 14 -5.71 -12.83 11.27
N ASP A 15 -5.54 -13.41 10.08
CA ASP A 15 -4.76 -14.63 9.83
C ASP A 15 -3.30 -14.34 9.46
N HIS A 16 -2.84 -13.10 9.65
CA HIS A 16 -1.53 -12.58 9.25
C HIS A 16 -1.29 -12.50 7.74
N SER A 17 -2.27 -12.79 6.89
CA SER A 17 -2.20 -12.40 5.48
C SER A 17 -2.40 -10.89 5.34
N ALA A 18 -1.99 -10.31 4.22
CA ALA A 18 -2.24 -8.89 3.94
C ALA A 18 -2.50 -8.63 2.47
N SER A 19 -3.23 -7.57 2.16
CA SER A 19 -3.40 -7.06 0.81
C SER A 19 -2.82 -5.65 0.70
N LEU A 20 -2.04 -5.44 -0.36
CA LEU A 20 -1.41 -4.18 -0.69
C LEU A 20 -2.01 -3.67 -2.00
N THR A 21 -2.81 -2.60 -1.93
CA THR A 21 -3.52 -2.03 -3.08
C THR A 21 -3.02 -0.65 -3.42
N CYS A 22 -2.77 -0.41 -4.71
CA CYS A 22 -2.51 0.92 -5.25
C CYS A 22 -3.81 1.48 -5.85
N GLU A 23 -4.25 2.65 -5.40
CA GLU A 23 -5.43 3.34 -5.93
C GLU A 23 -5.01 4.37 -7.00
N ARG A 24 -5.75 4.44 -8.12
CA ARG A 24 -5.66 5.56 -9.07
C ARG A 24 -6.63 6.67 -8.67
N ASP A 25 -6.38 7.88 -9.16
CA ASP A 25 -7.16 9.11 -8.89
C ASP A 25 -8.69 8.98 -9.09
N GLU A 26 -9.15 7.98 -9.84
CA GLU A 26 -10.58 7.72 -10.13
C GLU A 26 -11.21 6.64 -9.23
N GLY A 27 -10.55 6.24 -8.13
CA GLY A 27 -11.06 5.22 -7.20
C GLY A 27 -10.96 3.78 -7.73
N ASN A 28 -10.30 3.58 -8.86
CA ASN A 28 -10.02 2.26 -9.42
C ASN A 28 -8.70 1.70 -8.87
N ILE A 29 -8.70 0.44 -8.46
CA ILE A 29 -7.48 -0.27 -8.04
C ILE A 29 -6.57 -0.43 -9.25
N ALA A 30 -5.41 0.21 -9.20
CA ALA A 30 -4.38 0.17 -10.22
C ALA A 30 -3.64 -1.18 -10.24
N LEU A 31 -3.36 -1.67 -9.03
CA LEU A 31 -2.58 -2.85 -8.75
C LEU A 31 -3.01 -3.39 -7.39
N SER A 32 -3.05 -4.70 -7.25
CA SER A 32 -3.19 -5.38 -5.97
C SER A 32 -2.10 -6.42 -5.85
N GLN A 33 -1.54 -6.56 -4.66
CA GLN A 33 -0.62 -7.63 -4.30
C GLN A 33 -1.11 -8.29 -3.03
N GLU A 34 -1.31 -9.61 -3.11
CA GLU A 34 -1.58 -10.44 -1.94
C GLU A 34 -0.25 -10.85 -1.28
N ILE A 35 -0.22 -10.74 0.04
CA ILE A 35 0.92 -11.09 0.89
C ILE A 35 0.43 -12.24 1.77
N SER A 36 1.01 -13.43 1.57
CA SER A 36 0.57 -14.63 2.29
C SER A 36 0.83 -14.58 3.79
N TYR A 37 1.81 -13.78 4.24
CA TYR A 37 2.14 -13.60 5.65
C TYR A 37 2.88 -12.28 5.91
N THR A 38 2.53 -11.59 6.99
CA THR A 38 3.26 -10.44 7.53
C THR A 38 3.10 -10.36 9.05
N ASP A 39 4.13 -9.88 9.72
CA ASP A 39 4.17 -9.54 11.14
C ASP A 39 3.94 -8.04 11.40
N PHE A 40 3.49 -7.29 10.38
CA PHE A 40 3.28 -5.86 10.49
C PHE A 40 2.26 -5.54 11.60
N PRO A 41 2.61 -4.63 12.53
CA PRO A 41 1.88 -4.49 13.79
C PRO A 41 0.54 -3.76 13.66
N LEU A 42 0.32 -3.02 12.57
CA LEU A 42 -0.91 -2.25 12.35
C LEU A 42 -1.85 -3.01 11.42
N GLU A 43 -3.14 -2.98 11.71
CA GLU A 43 -4.18 -3.55 10.84
C GLU A 43 -4.25 -2.86 9.47
N SER A 44 -3.88 -1.57 9.40
CA SER A 44 -3.77 -0.86 8.13
C SER A 44 -2.78 0.31 8.19
N VAL A 45 -2.15 0.61 7.05
CA VAL A 45 -1.30 1.79 6.88
C VAL A 45 -1.38 2.29 5.43
N THR A 46 -1.25 3.61 5.25
CA THR A 46 -1.08 4.22 3.93
C THR A 46 0.41 4.43 3.67
N LEU A 47 0.87 4.14 2.46
CA LEU A 47 2.25 4.26 2.02
C LEU A 47 2.32 5.09 0.74
N TYR A 48 3.39 5.86 0.57
CA TYR A 48 3.64 6.64 -0.63
C TYR A 48 4.89 6.11 -1.32
N LEU A 49 4.80 5.76 -2.60
CA LEU A 49 5.96 5.39 -3.40
C LEU A 49 6.30 6.57 -4.32
N ALA A 50 7.45 7.20 -4.07
CA ALA A 50 7.93 8.35 -4.82
C ALA A 50 9.41 8.12 -5.19
N ASP A 51 9.74 8.27 -6.47
CA ASP A 51 11.11 8.14 -6.99
C ASP A 51 11.85 6.89 -6.42
N GLU A 52 11.18 5.73 -6.46
CA GLU A 52 11.66 4.41 -5.98
C GLU A 52 11.80 4.25 -4.45
N VAL A 53 11.40 5.25 -3.67
CA VAL A 53 11.41 5.20 -2.20
C VAL A 53 9.99 5.03 -1.68
N LEU A 54 9.80 4.02 -0.81
CA LEU A 54 8.54 3.80 -0.10
C LEU A 54 8.59 4.54 1.24
N LEU A 55 7.62 5.44 1.44
CA LEU A 55 7.57 6.39 2.55
C LEU A 55 6.30 6.18 3.37
N LEU A 56 6.42 6.41 4.67
CA LEU A 56 5.26 6.65 5.54
C LEU A 56 4.70 8.06 5.29
N PRO A 57 3.43 8.32 5.64
CA PRO A 57 2.85 9.64 5.45
C PRO A 57 3.52 10.75 6.26
N SER A 58 4.21 10.39 7.34
CA SER A 58 4.99 11.31 8.16
C SER A 58 6.40 11.59 7.62
N GLU A 59 6.86 10.85 6.61
CA GLU A 59 8.21 10.96 6.01
C GLU A 59 8.20 11.75 4.70
N TYR A 60 7.01 12.11 4.19
CA TYR A 60 6.79 12.91 2.99
C TYR A 60 6.57 14.40 3.33
#